data_AF-A0A6G8AJG6-F1
#
_entry.id   AF-A0A6G8AJG6-F1
#
_cell.length_a   1.000
_cell.length_b   1.000
_cell.length_c   1.000
_cell.angle_alpha   90.00
_cell.angle_beta   90.00
_cell.angle_gamma   90.00
#
_symmetry.space_group_name_H-M   'P 1'
#
loop_
_entity.id
_entity.type
_entity.pdbx_description
1 polymer ?
#
loop_
_entity_poly.entity_id
_entity_poly.type
_entity_poly.pdbx_seq_one_letter_code
_entity_poly.pdbx_strand_id
1 'polypeptide(L)'
;MMAGLFSLPPCACAMTTAPASAVPDTDSRPAAPSAPSARRGRGRRGAAPAQAGAAPAPARSQHPLLAQLAQWHPALFGQPPLPLKRGIFEDLLAAHAELDKAQLKEALAQHARSTRYLTVVAGGQQRHDLQGQPVEALAPEHVYHALQEVFRRRQLRAPEDLAPKLRQRIVQAWEASGLTREDYAALVRGRDDKANAVLDAALQEAAERSARDEALLRAFSASGQSEAAFAEMYGMAPRAVAQSLARARRSQAA
;
A
#
# COMPACT_ATOMS: atom_id res chain seq x y z
N MET A 1 24.79 -53.34 -48.60
CA MET A 1 24.12 -54.33 -47.72
C MET A 1 23.09 -53.60 -46.88
N MET A 2 21.80 -53.97 -47.04
CA MET A 2 20.63 -53.83 -46.13
C MET A 2 20.48 -52.50 -45.35
N ALA A 3 19.57 -51.56 -45.65
CA ALA A 3 18.09 -51.58 -45.74
C ALA A 3 17.33 -51.64 -44.38
N GLY A 4 16.47 -50.63 -44.15
CA GLY A 4 15.40 -50.54 -43.14
C GLY A 4 15.52 -49.26 -42.30
N LEU A 5 14.86 -48.10 -42.54
CA LEU A 5 13.53 -47.74 -43.07
C LEU A 5 12.36 -48.37 -42.30
N PHE A 6 11.84 -47.62 -41.32
CA PHE A 6 10.49 -47.68 -40.76
C PHE A 6 10.12 -46.22 -40.37
N SER A 7 9.42 -45.45 -41.20
CA SER A 7 7.99 -45.48 -41.55
C SER A 7 7.04 -45.13 -40.38
N LEU A 8 6.57 -43.88 -40.40
CA LEU A 8 5.34 -43.38 -39.77
C LEU A 8 4.10 -44.16 -40.29
N PRO A 9 2.94 -44.08 -39.61
CA PRO A 9 1.93 -43.11 -40.07
C PRO A 9 1.15 -42.36 -38.97
N PRO A 10 0.41 -41.29 -39.36
CA PRO A 10 -0.39 -40.41 -38.50
C PRO A 10 -1.89 -40.77 -38.52
N CYS A 11 -2.65 -40.31 -37.53
CA CYS A 11 -4.12 -40.18 -37.51
C CYS A 11 -4.52 -39.57 -36.16
N ALA A 12 -5.53 -38.72 -35.98
CA ALA A 12 -6.39 -37.93 -36.84
C ALA A 12 -7.19 -37.01 -35.89
N CYS A 13 -7.67 -35.89 -36.42
CA CYS A 13 -8.65 -35.01 -35.80
C CYS A 13 -9.87 -35.74 -35.22
N ALA A 14 -10.40 -35.24 -34.10
CA ALA A 14 -11.83 -35.21 -33.85
C ALA A 14 -12.17 -34.09 -32.86
N MET A 15 -12.47 -32.91 -33.43
CA MET A 15 -13.41 -31.98 -32.82
C MET A 15 -14.77 -32.67 -32.79
N THR A 16 -15.43 -32.73 -31.64
CA THR A 16 -16.85 -33.07 -31.58
C THR A 16 -17.59 -32.01 -30.79
N THR A 17 -18.69 -31.60 -31.42
CA THR A 17 -19.60 -30.53 -31.06
C THR A 17 -20.89 -31.14 -30.49
N ALA A 18 -21.61 -30.32 -29.72
CA ALA A 18 -23.07 -30.31 -29.52
C ALA A 18 -23.67 -31.20 -28.39
N PRO A 19 -24.92 -30.93 -27.94
CA PRO A 19 -25.79 -29.78 -28.21
C PRO A 19 -26.38 -29.07 -26.96
N ALA A 20 -26.96 -27.91 -27.23
CA ALA A 20 -27.83 -27.11 -26.39
C ALA A 20 -29.17 -27.81 -26.06
N SER A 21 -29.80 -27.40 -24.97
CA SER A 21 -31.26 -27.49 -24.79
C SER A 21 -31.74 -26.27 -24.02
N ALA A 22 -32.41 -25.39 -24.76
CA ALA A 22 -33.27 -24.34 -24.26
C ALA A 22 -34.66 -24.92 -23.97
N VAL A 23 -35.34 -24.37 -22.97
CA VAL A 23 -36.82 -24.41 -22.88
C VAL A 23 -37.29 -23.07 -22.27
N PRO A 24 -38.45 -22.54 -22.69
CA PRO A 24 -38.74 -21.11 -22.72
C PRO A 24 -39.74 -20.64 -21.64
N ASP A 25 -39.98 -19.33 -21.70
CA ASP A 25 -40.89 -18.47 -20.95
C ASP A 25 -42.34 -18.95 -20.76
N THR A 26 -42.87 -18.68 -19.58
CA THR A 26 -44.24 -18.16 -19.29
C THR A 26 -44.18 -17.75 -17.81
N ASP A 27 -44.60 -16.57 -17.34
CA ASP A 27 -45.83 -15.86 -17.64
C ASP A 27 -45.73 -14.40 -17.15
N SER A 28 -46.43 -13.51 -17.83
CA SER A 28 -46.49 -12.06 -17.54
C SER A 28 -47.90 -11.63 -17.14
N ARG A 29 -47.97 -10.63 -16.22
CA ARG A 29 -49.05 -9.62 -15.95
C ARG A 29 -50.05 -9.89 -14.80
N PRO A 30 -50.75 -8.85 -14.27
CA PRO A 30 -50.35 -7.44 -14.02
C PRO A 30 -50.90 -6.80 -12.70
N ALA A 31 -50.46 -5.54 -12.43
CA ALA A 31 -51.12 -4.44 -11.67
C ALA A 31 -51.39 -4.62 -10.15
N ALA A 32 -51.31 -3.64 -9.25
CA ALA A 32 -51.65 -2.22 -9.32
C ALA A 32 -50.98 -1.40 -8.15
N PRO A 33 -51.07 -0.06 -8.13
CA PRO A 33 -50.21 0.85 -7.36
C PRO A 33 -50.83 1.28 -6.01
N SER A 34 -50.00 1.75 -5.08
CA SER A 34 -50.46 2.50 -3.90
C SER A 34 -49.71 3.83 -3.79
N ALA A 35 -50.51 4.89 -3.80
CA ALA A 35 -50.17 6.30 -3.92
C ALA A 35 -49.64 6.91 -2.59
N PRO A 36 -49.22 8.19 -2.59
CA PRO A 36 -48.35 8.79 -1.59
C PRO A 36 -49.11 9.37 -0.39
N SER A 37 -48.53 9.30 0.80
CA SER A 37 -49.02 10.05 1.96
C SER A 37 -48.31 11.40 2.07
N ALA A 38 -49.09 12.45 1.92
CA ALA A 38 -48.68 13.83 1.98
C ALA A 38 -48.55 14.35 3.43
N ARG A 39 -47.71 15.37 3.56
CA ARG A 39 -47.78 16.47 4.54
C ARG A 39 -47.67 16.10 6.02
N ARG A 40 -46.61 16.63 6.64
CA ARG A 40 -46.76 17.79 7.54
C ARG A 40 -45.42 18.50 7.71
N GLY A 41 -45.34 19.69 7.12
CA GLY A 41 -44.37 20.68 7.56
C GLY A 41 -44.72 21.16 8.97
N ARG A 42 -43.70 21.25 9.82
CA ARG A 42 -43.72 22.17 10.95
C ARG A 42 -42.36 22.87 10.97
N GLY A 43 -42.43 24.17 10.76
CA GLY A 43 -41.27 25.03 10.70
C GLY A 43 -40.55 25.20 12.03
N ARG A 44 -39.28 25.57 11.86
CA ARG A 44 -38.58 26.66 12.54
C ARG A 44 -38.46 26.58 14.06
N ARG A 45 -37.23 26.30 14.51
CA ARG A 45 -36.48 27.18 15.42
C ARG A 45 -34.99 26.92 15.21
N GLY A 46 -34.27 27.98 14.84
CA GLY A 46 -32.83 27.94 14.68
C GLY A 46 -32.17 27.62 16.01
N ALA A 47 -31.35 26.58 16.02
CA ALA A 47 -30.33 26.40 17.02
C ALA A 47 -29.07 27.06 16.46
N ALA A 48 -28.68 28.18 17.04
CA ALA A 48 -27.35 28.75 16.84
C ALA A 48 -26.31 27.68 17.20
N PRO A 49 -25.21 27.52 16.43
CA PRO A 49 -24.14 26.63 16.84
C PRO A 49 -23.46 27.26 18.06
N ALA A 50 -23.79 26.76 19.24
CA ALA A 50 -23.00 26.98 20.42
C ALA A 50 -21.60 26.43 20.14
N GLN A 51 -20.62 27.33 20.02
CA GLN A 51 -19.21 27.00 19.98
C GLN A 51 -18.82 26.47 21.36
N ALA A 52 -19.16 25.21 21.63
CA ALA A 52 -18.58 24.47 22.72
C ALA A 52 -17.12 24.23 22.34
N GLY A 53 -16.21 24.96 22.99
CA GLY A 53 -14.78 24.67 22.97
C GLY A 53 -14.61 23.20 23.32
N ALA A 54 -14.25 22.38 22.33
CA ALA A 54 -13.99 20.97 22.52
C ALA A 54 -12.78 20.85 23.45
N ALA A 55 -13.02 20.52 24.72
CA ALA A 55 -11.98 20.10 25.63
C ALA A 55 -11.20 18.96 24.96
N PRO A 56 -9.86 18.96 25.02
CA PRO A 56 -9.07 17.91 24.41
C PRO A 56 -9.51 16.56 24.99
N ALA A 57 -9.92 15.64 24.11
CA ALA A 57 -10.29 14.30 24.51
C ALA A 57 -9.16 13.67 25.34
N PRO A 58 -9.46 12.94 26.43
CA PRO A 58 -8.44 12.35 27.27
C PRO A 58 -7.52 11.48 26.42
N ALA A 59 -6.21 11.69 26.56
CA ALA A 59 -5.23 10.82 25.93
C ALA A 59 -5.52 9.40 26.36
N ARG A 60 -5.84 8.52 25.40
CA ARG A 60 -6.12 7.10 25.69
C ARG A 60 -4.92 6.55 26.46
N SER A 61 -5.17 6.12 27.70
CA SER A 61 -4.14 5.54 28.56
C SER A 61 -3.54 4.33 27.85
N GLN A 62 -2.21 4.29 27.79
CA GLN A 62 -1.49 3.13 27.27
C GLN A 62 -1.65 1.99 28.27
N HIS A 63 -1.80 0.76 27.78
CA HIS A 63 -1.87 -0.41 28.64
C HIS A 63 -0.63 -0.46 29.54
N PRO A 64 -0.75 -0.66 30.87
CA PRO A 64 0.36 -0.55 31.81
C PRO A 64 1.52 -1.49 31.48
N LEU A 65 1.20 -2.69 30.98
CA LEU A 65 2.19 -3.67 30.49
C LEU A 65 3.12 -3.13 29.40
N LEU A 66 2.70 -2.17 28.58
CA LEU A 66 3.60 -1.56 27.57
C LEU A 66 4.71 -0.71 28.20
N ALA A 67 4.45 -0.08 29.34
CA ALA A 67 5.49 0.66 30.07
C ALA A 67 6.53 -0.31 30.65
N GLN A 68 6.08 -1.44 31.19
CA GLN A 68 6.94 -2.51 31.69
C GLN A 68 7.79 -3.13 30.56
N LEU A 69 7.17 -3.45 29.41
CA LEU A 69 7.90 -3.94 28.24
C LEU A 69 8.95 -2.94 27.73
N ALA A 70 8.68 -1.64 27.80
CA ALA A 70 9.65 -0.60 27.45
C ALA A 70 10.82 -0.50 28.43
N GLN A 71 10.61 -0.85 29.70
CA GLN A 71 11.69 -0.93 30.68
C GLN A 71 12.59 -2.14 30.44
N TRP A 72 12.02 -3.29 30.09
CA TRP A 72 12.78 -4.52 29.82
C TRP A 72 13.44 -4.53 28.45
N HIS A 73 12.74 -4.08 27.41
CA HIS A 73 13.20 -4.06 26.02
C HIS A 73 13.11 -2.65 25.44
N PRO A 74 13.96 -1.71 25.91
CA PRO A 74 13.92 -0.31 25.48
C PRO A 74 14.21 -0.12 24.00
N ALA A 75 15.03 -0.98 23.40
CA ALA A 75 15.32 -0.94 21.96
C ALA A 75 14.06 -1.16 21.10
N LEU A 76 13.17 -2.07 21.51
CA LEU A 76 11.96 -2.41 20.76
C LEU A 76 10.78 -1.48 21.06
N PHE A 77 10.52 -1.22 22.34
CA PHE A 77 9.31 -0.51 22.79
C PHE A 77 9.55 0.96 23.15
N GLY A 78 10.79 1.44 23.03
CA GLY A 78 11.20 2.81 23.30
C GLY A 78 10.62 3.85 22.34
N GLN A 79 11.29 5.00 22.28
CA GLN A 79 10.90 6.13 21.43
C GLN A 79 12.07 6.49 20.49
N PRO A 80 12.00 6.17 19.18
CA PRO A 80 10.93 5.47 18.47
C PRO A 80 10.93 3.94 18.71
N PRO A 81 9.78 3.25 18.58
CA PRO A 81 9.72 1.79 18.64
C PRO A 81 10.25 1.18 17.34
N LEU A 82 10.60 -0.11 17.37
CA LEU A 82 11.03 -0.85 16.17
C LEU A 82 9.93 -1.82 15.71
N PRO A 83 9.87 -2.17 14.40
CA PRO A 83 8.93 -3.18 13.91
C PRO A 83 9.25 -4.54 14.52
N LEU A 84 8.23 -5.23 15.01
CA LEU A 84 8.43 -6.49 15.74
C LEU A 84 8.58 -7.69 14.79
N LYS A 85 9.48 -8.62 15.14
CA LYS A 85 9.60 -9.94 14.54
C LYS A 85 8.28 -10.72 14.62
N ARG A 86 8.02 -11.59 13.64
CA ARG A 86 6.90 -12.53 13.71
C ARG A 86 7.13 -13.53 14.83
N GLY A 87 6.11 -13.77 15.66
CA GLY A 87 6.24 -14.66 16.82
C GLY A 87 6.87 -14.01 18.06
N ILE A 88 7.06 -12.68 18.09
CA ILE A 88 7.60 -11.95 19.26
C ILE A 88 6.83 -12.22 20.57
N PHE A 89 5.57 -12.62 20.46
CA PHE A 89 4.75 -13.01 21.61
C PHE A 89 5.33 -14.22 22.35
N GLU A 90 5.75 -15.26 21.63
CA GLU A 90 6.34 -16.45 22.24
C GLU A 90 7.73 -16.13 22.81
N ASP A 91 8.51 -15.33 22.07
CA ASP A 91 9.82 -14.86 22.54
C ASP A 91 9.68 -14.09 23.87
N LEU A 92 8.65 -13.24 24.01
CA LEU A 92 8.37 -12.48 25.25
C LEU A 92 7.92 -13.38 26.40
N LEU A 93 7.10 -14.41 26.13
CA LEU A 93 6.67 -15.36 27.15
C LEU A 93 7.82 -16.26 27.62
N ALA A 94 8.73 -16.62 26.73
CA ALA A 94 9.93 -17.38 27.06
C ALA A 94 10.90 -16.57 27.93
N ALA A 95 11.01 -15.26 27.68
CA ALA A 95 11.84 -14.36 28.48
C ALA A 95 11.20 -14.00 29.83
N HIS A 96 9.87 -13.83 29.87
CA HIS A 96 9.13 -13.35 31.04
C HIS A 96 7.89 -14.23 31.31
N ALA A 97 8.11 -15.39 31.93
CA ALA A 97 7.05 -16.38 32.20
C ALA A 97 5.98 -15.90 33.19
N GLU A 98 6.25 -14.83 33.93
CA GLU A 98 5.34 -14.16 34.87
C GLU A 98 4.24 -13.32 34.20
N LEU A 99 4.32 -13.10 32.88
CA LEU A 99 3.34 -12.31 32.14
C LEU A 99 2.03 -13.08 31.92
N ASP A 100 0.91 -12.40 32.17
CA ASP A 100 -0.39 -12.89 31.76
C ASP A 100 -0.55 -12.81 30.23
N LYS A 101 -0.80 -13.97 29.60
CA LYS A 101 -0.94 -14.12 28.15
C LYS A 101 -2.04 -13.24 27.56
N ALA A 102 -3.17 -13.10 28.28
CA ALA A 102 -4.30 -12.32 27.82
C ALA A 102 -3.95 -10.82 27.76
N GLN A 103 -3.37 -10.30 28.84
CA GLN A 103 -2.91 -8.91 28.92
C GLN A 103 -1.79 -8.61 27.93
N LEU A 104 -0.84 -9.54 27.73
CA LEU A 104 0.23 -9.36 26.75
C LEU A 104 -0.33 -9.24 25.32
N LYS A 105 -1.30 -10.09 24.96
CA LYS A 105 -1.95 -10.03 23.66
C LYS A 105 -2.67 -8.70 23.44
N GLU A 106 -3.39 -8.20 24.46
CA GLU A 106 -4.07 -6.92 24.40
C GLU A 106 -3.08 -5.74 24.26
N ALA A 107 -2.02 -5.73 25.06
CA ALA A 107 -0.97 -4.73 25.01
C ALA A 107 -0.30 -4.67 23.64
N LEU A 108 0.09 -5.82 23.07
CA LEU A 108 0.68 -5.89 21.73
C LEU A 108 -0.32 -5.46 20.64
N ALA A 109 -1.59 -5.84 20.77
CA ALA A 109 -2.63 -5.39 19.84
C ALA A 109 -2.83 -3.87 19.91
N GLN A 110 -2.75 -3.26 21.09
CA GLN A 110 -2.78 -1.79 21.22
C GLN A 110 -1.53 -1.16 20.60
N HIS A 111 -0.35 -1.72 20.86
CA HIS A 111 0.93 -1.24 20.32
C HIS A 111 0.96 -1.25 18.79
N ALA A 112 0.60 -2.38 18.17
CA ALA A 112 0.60 -2.56 16.72
C ALA A 112 -0.37 -1.61 15.98
N ARG A 113 -1.44 -1.17 16.66
CA ARG A 113 -2.43 -0.21 16.13
C ARG A 113 -2.07 1.25 16.43
N SER A 114 -1.04 1.50 17.23
CA SER A 114 -0.63 2.85 17.62
C SER A 114 -0.06 3.63 16.44
N THR A 115 -0.30 4.94 16.38
CA THR A 115 0.23 5.80 15.31
C THR A 115 1.76 5.81 15.30
N ARG A 116 2.38 5.67 16.47
CA ARG A 116 3.84 5.62 16.63
C ARG A 116 4.41 4.38 15.92
N TYR A 117 3.85 3.21 16.20
CA TYR A 117 4.26 1.96 15.55
C TYR A 117 4.03 2.00 14.03
N LEU A 118 2.83 2.41 13.60
CA LEU A 118 2.50 2.50 12.17
C LEU A 118 3.43 3.47 11.41
N THR A 119 3.92 4.52 12.05
CA THR A 119 4.87 5.45 11.41
C THR A 119 6.20 4.78 11.09
N VAL A 120 6.67 3.89 11.96
CA VAL A 120 7.93 3.16 11.77
C VAL A 120 7.76 2.04 10.74
N VAL A 121 6.64 1.32 10.78
CA VAL A 121 6.28 0.32 9.75
C VAL A 121 6.13 0.97 8.37
N ALA A 122 5.50 2.14 8.29
CA ALA A 122 5.43 2.95 7.07
C ALA A 122 6.79 3.50 6.60
N GLY A 123 7.82 3.43 7.45
CA GLY A 123 9.20 3.71 7.10
C GLY A 123 9.91 2.56 6.38
N GLY A 124 9.31 1.35 6.34
CA GLY A 124 9.91 0.19 5.68
C GLY A 124 11.10 -0.44 6.44
N GLN A 125 11.26 -0.14 7.73
CA GLN A 125 12.33 -0.72 8.54
C GLN A 125 12.16 -2.24 8.68
N GLN A 126 13.28 -2.96 8.83
CA GLN A 126 13.26 -4.40 9.09
C GLN A 126 12.59 -4.73 10.42
N ARG A 127 12.14 -5.98 10.56
CA ARG A 127 11.61 -6.50 11.82
C ARG A 127 12.75 -6.91 12.73
N HIS A 128 12.62 -6.60 14.02
CA HIS A 128 13.64 -6.81 15.03
C HIS A 128 13.20 -7.83 16.09
N ASP A 129 14.17 -8.59 16.59
CA ASP A 129 13.99 -9.50 17.73
C ASP A 129 14.07 -8.78 19.09
N LEU A 130 13.97 -9.53 20.19
CA LEU A 130 14.04 -9.00 21.56
C LEU A 130 15.36 -8.31 21.91
N GLN A 131 16.43 -8.66 21.21
CA GLN A 131 17.76 -8.09 21.35
C GLN A 131 17.94 -6.84 20.47
N GLY A 132 16.93 -6.49 19.68
CA GLY A 132 16.96 -5.34 18.77
C GLY A 132 17.77 -5.59 17.51
N GLN A 133 18.04 -6.86 17.14
CA GLN A 133 18.73 -7.20 15.90
C GLN A 133 17.73 -7.33 14.74
N PRO A 134 18.07 -6.90 13.52
CA PRO A 134 17.22 -7.06 12.36
C PRO A 134 17.20 -8.53 11.93
N VAL A 135 16.00 -9.12 11.86
CA VAL A 135 15.82 -10.55 11.56
C VAL A 135 15.10 -10.78 10.24
N GLU A 136 14.09 -9.98 9.92
CA GLU A 136 13.21 -10.24 8.77
C GLU A 136 12.91 -8.95 8.01
N ALA A 137 12.88 -9.05 6.68
CA ALA A 137 12.39 -7.95 5.86
C ALA A 137 10.90 -7.70 6.12
N LEU A 138 10.51 -6.44 6.15
CA LEU A 138 9.10 -6.08 6.31
C LEU A 138 8.39 -6.24 4.96
N ALA A 139 7.32 -7.03 4.92
CA ALA A 139 6.61 -7.29 3.67
C ALA A 139 6.03 -5.97 3.09
N PRO A 140 6.08 -5.77 1.75
CA PRO A 140 5.64 -4.53 1.11
C PRO A 140 4.17 -4.17 1.41
N GLU A 141 3.29 -5.18 1.51
CA GLU A 141 1.88 -5.00 1.88
C GLU A 141 1.70 -4.29 3.23
N HIS A 142 2.52 -4.64 4.24
CA HIS A 142 2.43 -4.04 5.57
C HIS A 142 2.88 -2.57 5.55
N VAL A 143 3.90 -2.25 4.75
CA VAL A 143 4.38 -0.87 4.57
C VAL A 143 3.28 -0.03 3.93
N TYR A 144 2.65 -0.54 2.87
CA TYR A 144 1.57 0.14 2.17
C TYR A 144 0.35 0.38 3.07
N HIS A 145 -0.12 -0.64 3.80
CA HIS A 145 -1.26 -0.49 4.71
C HIS A 145 -0.94 0.48 5.86
N ALA A 146 0.28 0.46 6.39
CA ALA A 146 0.70 1.40 7.41
C ALA A 146 0.76 2.84 6.85
N LEU A 147 1.25 3.04 5.62
CA LEU A 147 1.22 4.33 4.94
C LEU A 147 -0.20 4.86 4.80
N GLN A 148 -1.12 4.05 4.28
CA GLN A 148 -2.53 4.44 4.16
C GLN A 148 -3.10 4.87 5.51
N GLU A 149 -2.92 4.06 6.55
CA GLU A 149 -3.52 4.33 7.86
C GLU A 149 -2.91 5.58 8.52
N VAL A 150 -1.59 5.77 8.40
CA VAL A 150 -0.91 6.98 8.92
C VAL A 150 -1.42 8.23 8.21
N PHE A 151 -1.50 8.21 6.88
CA PHE A 151 -1.96 9.35 6.10
C PHE A 151 -3.44 9.62 6.31
N ARG A 152 -4.29 8.60 6.39
CA ARG A 152 -5.71 8.73 6.76
C ARG A 152 -5.86 9.43 8.11
N ARG A 153 -5.12 9.00 9.13
CA ARG A 153 -5.13 9.65 10.46
C ARG A 153 -4.62 11.10 10.41
N ARG A 154 -3.61 11.39 9.59
CA ARG A 154 -3.07 12.75 9.43
C ARG A 154 -4.07 13.66 8.71
N GLN A 155 -4.72 13.18 7.65
CA GLN A 155 -5.72 13.91 6.87
C GLN A 155 -6.92 14.32 7.74
N LEU A 156 -7.34 13.49 8.68
CA LEU A 156 -8.43 13.84 9.63
C LEU A 156 -8.11 15.04 10.54
N ARG A 157 -6.83 15.40 10.68
CA ARG A 157 -6.36 16.50 11.54
C ARG A 157 -5.82 17.68 10.75
N ALA A 158 -5.59 17.51 9.45
CA ALA A 158 -4.98 18.50 8.58
C ALA A 158 -6.01 19.00 7.56
N PRO A 159 -6.16 20.32 7.38
CA PRO A 159 -7.02 20.87 6.34
C PRO A 159 -6.39 20.78 4.93
N GLU A 160 -5.06 20.60 4.85
CA GLU A 160 -4.31 20.42 3.60
C GLU A 160 -4.58 19.05 2.97
N ASP A 161 -4.63 18.97 1.64
CA ASP A 161 -4.67 17.69 0.92
C ASP A 161 -3.30 16.98 0.99
N LEU A 162 -3.26 15.84 1.69
CA LEU A 162 -2.06 15.01 1.82
C LEU A 162 -1.96 13.92 0.75
N ALA A 163 -2.92 13.83 -0.18
CA ALA A 163 -2.90 12.82 -1.25
C ALA A 163 -1.62 12.87 -2.11
N PRO A 164 -1.08 14.04 -2.52
CA PRO A 164 0.18 14.09 -3.28
C PRO A 164 1.36 13.51 -2.48
N LYS A 165 1.45 13.83 -1.19
CA LYS A 165 2.48 13.31 -0.28
C LYS A 165 2.32 11.80 -0.08
N LEU A 166 1.08 11.29 0.00
CA LEU A 166 0.82 9.85 0.09
C LEU A 166 1.27 9.13 -1.18
N ARG A 167 0.92 9.64 -2.38
CA ARG A 167 1.34 9.03 -3.65
C ARG A 167 2.86 8.95 -3.77
N GLN A 168 3.57 10.03 -3.44
CA GLN A 168 5.04 10.02 -3.41
C GLN A 168 5.60 8.94 -2.47
N ARG A 169 5.02 8.77 -1.28
CA ARG A 169 5.45 7.76 -0.31
C ARG A 169 5.12 6.33 -0.78
N ILE A 170 4.01 6.13 -1.49
CA ILE A 170 3.67 4.84 -2.11
C ILE A 170 4.70 4.49 -3.18
N VAL A 171 5.07 5.44 -4.04
CA VAL A 171 6.10 5.23 -5.08
C VAL A 171 7.44 4.84 -4.45
N GLN A 172 7.87 5.52 -3.39
CA GLN A 172 9.09 5.16 -2.66
C GLN A 172 9.04 3.76 -2.06
N ALA A 173 7.89 3.37 -1.48
CA ALA A 173 7.72 2.03 -0.91
C ALA A 173 7.73 0.94 -1.98
N TRP A 174 7.12 1.21 -3.14
CA TRP A 174 7.17 0.33 -4.31
C TRP A 174 8.59 0.19 -4.84
N GLU A 175 9.30 1.29 -5.09
CA GLU A 175 10.70 1.28 -5.54
C GLU A 175 11.61 0.51 -4.56
N ALA A 176 11.42 0.69 -3.25
CA ALA A 176 12.17 -0.03 -2.23
C ALA A 176 11.85 -1.53 -2.16
N SER A 177 10.67 -1.95 -2.63
CA SER A 177 10.29 -3.36 -2.67
C SER A 177 11.00 -4.15 -3.78
N GLY A 178 11.49 -3.46 -4.82
CA GLY A 178 12.09 -4.10 -6.00
C GLY A 178 11.12 -4.93 -6.85
N LEU A 179 9.82 -4.87 -6.58
CA LEU A 179 8.80 -5.60 -7.32
C LEU A 179 8.41 -4.89 -8.61
N THR A 180 7.93 -5.66 -9.60
CA THR A 180 7.28 -5.08 -10.77
C THR A 180 6.02 -4.31 -10.37
N ARG A 181 5.57 -3.39 -11.24
CA ARG A 181 4.34 -2.62 -11.00
C ARG A 181 3.13 -3.54 -10.79
N GLU A 182 3.05 -4.61 -11.57
CA GLU A 182 1.94 -5.57 -11.56
C GLU A 182 1.94 -6.41 -10.29
N ASP A 183 3.10 -6.97 -9.92
CA ASP A 183 3.24 -7.78 -8.70
C ASP A 183 2.96 -6.97 -7.44
N TYR A 184 3.51 -5.75 -7.37
CA TYR A 184 3.25 -4.87 -6.25
C TYR A 184 1.75 -4.54 -6.13
N ALA A 185 1.11 -4.18 -7.24
CA ALA A 185 -0.32 -3.88 -7.25
C ALA A 185 -1.17 -5.09 -6.86
N ALA A 186 -0.80 -6.30 -7.31
CA ALA A 186 -1.50 -7.54 -6.95
C ALA A 186 -1.43 -7.84 -5.44
N LEU A 187 -0.28 -7.57 -4.79
CA LEU A 187 -0.12 -7.78 -3.36
C LEU A 187 -0.92 -6.78 -2.51
N VAL A 188 -0.97 -5.51 -2.92
CA VAL A 188 -1.47 -4.44 -2.05
C VAL A 188 -2.94 -4.05 -2.26
N ARG A 189 -3.51 -4.40 -3.42
CA ARG A 189 -4.91 -4.07 -3.74
C ARG A 189 -5.86 -4.73 -2.76
N GLY A 190 -6.92 -4.00 -2.42
CA GLY A 190 -7.97 -4.48 -1.52
C GLY A 190 -9.36 -4.12 -2.01
N ARG A 191 -10.33 -4.17 -1.09
CA ARG A 191 -11.74 -3.87 -1.37
C ARG A 191 -12.05 -2.37 -1.48
N ASP A 192 -11.17 -1.49 -1.00
CA ASP A 192 -11.41 -0.04 -1.00
C ASP A 192 -11.03 0.58 -2.34
N ASP A 193 -12.03 0.92 -3.15
CA ASP A 193 -11.86 1.53 -4.47
C ASP A 193 -11.12 2.86 -4.42
N LYS A 194 -11.29 3.65 -3.35
CA LYS A 194 -10.60 4.95 -3.22
C LYS A 194 -9.11 4.74 -2.95
N ALA A 195 -8.77 3.77 -2.11
CA ALA A 195 -7.38 3.40 -1.86
C ALA A 195 -6.70 2.85 -3.13
N ASN A 196 -7.43 2.01 -3.87
CA ASN A 196 -6.97 1.46 -5.14
C ASN A 196 -6.73 2.58 -6.18
N ALA A 197 -7.61 3.56 -6.28
CA ALA A 197 -7.43 4.71 -7.18
C ALA A 197 -6.19 5.55 -6.82
N VAL A 198 -5.89 5.73 -5.53
CA VAL A 198 -4.68 6.44 -5.08
C VAL A 198 -3.42 5.65 -5.44
N LEU A 199 -3.44 4.32 -5.29
CA LEU A 199 -2.36 3.44 -5.73
C LEU A 199 -2.15 3.54 -7.24
N ASP A 200 -3.22 3.46 -8.02
CA ASP A 200 -3.16 3.54 -9.48
C ASP A 200 -2.58 4.86 -9.95
N ALA A 201 -3.02 5.97 -9.37
CA ALA A 201 -2.46 7.28 -9.65
C ALA A 201 -0.96 7.35 -9.29
N ALA A 202 -0.56 6.80 -8.14
CA ALA A 202 0.85 6.79 -7.73
C ALA A 202 1.74 6.00 -8.71
N LEU A 203 1.31 4.79 -9.08
CA LEU A 203 2.05 3.94 -10.02
C LEU A 203 2.07 4.52 -11.44
N GLN A 204 0.99 5.18 -11.85
CA GLN A 204 0.93 5.86 -13.14
C GLN A 204 1.86 7.08 -13.19
N GLU A 205 1.87 7.92 -12.15
CA GLU A 205 2.80 9.05 -12.02
C GLU A 205 4.27 8.58 -12.09
N ALA A 206 4.58 7.44 -11.46
CA ALA A 206 5.92 6.85 -11.52
C ALA A 206 6.27 6.32 -12.91
N ALA A 207 5.31 5.69 -13.61
CA ALA A 207 5.49 5.21 -14.98
C ALA A 207 5.72 6.38 -15.95
N GLU A 208 4.93 7.45 -15.86
CA GLU A 208 5.12 8.66 -16.66
C GLU A 208 6.49 9.30 -16.43
N ARG A 209 6.92 9.39 -15.17
CA ARG A 209 8.25 9.90 -14.83
C ARG A 209 9.35 9.05 -15.47
N SER A 210 9.23 7.73 -15.37
CA SER A 210 10.21 6.80 -15.94
C SER A 210 10.26 6.91 -17.47
N ALA A 211 9.10 7.00 -18.14
CA ALA A 211 9.02 7.21 -19.58
C ALA A 211 9.64 8.55 -20.03
N ARG A 212 9.45 9.63 -19.26
CA ARG A 212 10.10 10.93 -19.52
C ARG A 212 11.62 10.83 -19.37
N ASP A 213 12.09 10.20 -18.29
CA ASP A 213 13.52 10.02 -18.04
C ASP A 213 14.18 9.13 -19.12
N GLU A 214 13.51 8.09 -19.60
CA GLU A 214 13.97 7.24 -20.71
C GLU A 214 13.98 7.94 -22.06
N ALA A 215 12.96 8.74 -22.37
CA ALA A 215 12.95 9.57 -23.57
C ALA A 215 14.09 10.59 -23.54
N LEU A 216 14.36 11.18 -22.38
CA LEU A 216 15.50 12.08 -22.18
C LEU A 216 16.83 11.35 -22.38
N LEU A 217 16.98 10.14 -21.85
CA LEU A 217 18.18 9.32 -22.02
C LEU A 217 18.42 8.95 -23.49
N ARG A 218 17.35 8.63 -24.24
CA ARG A 218 17.45 8.36 -25.68
C ARG A 218 17.87 9.60 -26.47
N ALA A 219 17.26 10.75 -26.19
CA ALA A 219 17.63 12.02 -26.82
C ALA A 219 19.07 12.43 -26.49
N PHE A 220 19.49 12.26 -25.23
CA PHE A 220 20.86 12.50 -24.79
C PHE A 220 21.85 11.61 -25.52
N SER A 221 21.58 10.30 -25.58
CA SER A 221 22.45 9.31 -26.24
C SER A 221 22.58 9.59 -27.73
N ALA A 222 21.48 10.01 -28.39
CA ALA A 222 21.50 10.38 -29.81
C ALA A 222 22.27 11.69 -30.09
N SER A 223 22.32 12.62 -29.12
CA SER A 223 23.01 13.91 -29.31
C SER A 223 24.54 13.78 -29.36
N GLY A 224 25.13 12.76 -28.69
CA GLY A 224 26.58 12.62 -28.54
C GLY A 224 27.25 13.74 -27.74
N GLN A 225 26.48 14.62 -27.08
CA GLN A 225 26.99 15.78 -26.35
C GLN A 225 27.32 15.44 -24.90
N SER A 226 28.06 16.34 -24.24
CA SER A 226 28.19 16.31 -22.78
C SER A 226 26.85 16.66 -22.10
N GLU A 227 26.64 16.18 -20.87
CA GLU A 227 25.40 16.45 -20.12
C GLU A 227 25.15 17.97 -19.94
N ALA A 228 26.21 18.77 -19.76
CA ALA A 228 26.11 20.22 -19.63
C ALA A 228 25.66 20.89 -20.94
N ALA A 229 26.28 20.53 -22.07
CA ALA A 229 25.92 21.07 -23.39
C ALA A 229 24.50 20.67 -23.79
N PHE A 230 24.11 19.43 -23.50
CA PHE A 230 22.74 18.95 -23.73
C PHE A 230 21.72 19.73 -22.89
N ALA A 231 22.02 20.00 -21.62
CA ALA A 231 21.13 20.78 -20.76
C ALA A 231 20.97 22.22 -21.29
N GLU A 232 22.07 22.86 -21.69
CA GLU A 232 22.06 24.20 -22.29
C GLU A 232 21.23 24.25 -23.58
N MET A 233 21.43 23.29 -24.49
CA MET A 233 20.72 23.20 -25.77
C MET A 233 19.19 23.18 -25.62
N TYR A 234 18.68 22.50 -24.59
CA TYR A 234 17.24 22.40 -24.32
C TYR A 234 16.76 23.36 -23.22
N GLY A 235 17.60 24.28 -22.75
CA GLY A 235 17.26 25.22 -21.67
C GLY A 235 16.91 24.54 -20.34
N MET A 236 17.45 23.34 -20.10
CA MET A 236 17.21 22.57 -18.89
C MET A 236 18.26 22.85 -17.82
N ALA A 237 17.90 22.68 -16.55
CA ALA A 237 18.86 22.77 -15.45
C ALA A 237 19.82 21.54 -15.48
N PRO A 238 21.16 21.74 -15.47
CA PRO A 238 22.12 20.62 -15.56
C PRO A 238 21.93 19.55 -14.49
N ARG A 239 21.60 19.95 -13.25
CA ARG A 239 21.31 19.03 -12.15
C ARG A 239 20.07 18.17 -12.41
N ALA A 240 19.03 18.75 -13.02
CA ALA A 240 17.81 18.02 -13.32
C ALA A 240 18.05 16.97 -14.41
N VAL A 241 18.79 17.33 -15.45
CA VAL A 241 19.21 16.40 -16.52
C VAL A 241 20.03 15.26 -15.93
N ALA A 242 21.08 15.56 -15.16
CA ALA A 242 21.92 14.54 -14.54
C ALA A 242 21.12 13.57 -13.66
N GLN A 243 20.16 14.08 -12.86
CA GLN A 243 19.30 13.24 -12.03
C GLN A 243 18.36 12.36 -12.87
N SER A 244 17.74 12.90 -13.92
CA SER A 244 16.88 12.15 -14.83
C SER A 244 17.65 11.06 -15.56
N LEU A 245 18.84 11.37 -16.09
CA LEU A 245 19.71 10.38 -16.74
C LEU A 245 20.17 9.29 -15.76
N ALA A 246 20.56 9.66 -14.53
CA ALA A 246 20.94 8.69 -13.50
C ALA A 246 19.76 7.80 -13.06
N ARG A 247 18.51 8.31 -13.08
CA ARG A 247 17.32 7.47 -12.84
C ARG A 247 17.06 6.52 -14.01
N ALA A 248 17.06 7.01 -15.25
CA ALA A 248 16.84 6.20 -16.44
C ALA A 248 17.89 5.08 -16.60
N ARG A 249 19.16 5.37 -16.31
CA ARG A 249 20.24 4.35 -16.33
C ARG A 249 20.02 3.26 -15.28
N ARG A 250 19.48 3.62 -14.10
CA ARG A 250 19.14 2.65 -13.04
C ARG A 250 17.94 1.80 -13.40
N SER A 251 16.91 2.37 -14.01
CA SER A 251 15.73 1.61 -14.44
C SER A 251 16.04 0.65 -15.60
N GLN A 252 17.03 0.96 -16.45
CA GLN A 252 17.50 0.02 -17.48
C GLN A 252 18.34 -1.14 -16.93
N ALA A 253 18.92 -0.98 -15.74
CA ALA A 253 19.78 -1.98 -15.11
C ALA A 253 19.03 -2.91 -14.14
N ALA A 254 17.77 -2.59 -13.82
CA ALA A 254 16.90 -3.36 -12.92
C ALA A 254 15.96 -4.27 -13.72
#